data_AF-C1D0D3-F1
#
_entry.id   AF-C1D0D3-F1
#
_cell.length_a   1.000
_cell.length_b   1.000
_cell.length_c   1.000
_cell.angle_alpha   90.00
_cell.angle_beta   90.00
_cell.angle_gamma   90.00
#
_symmetry.space_group_name_H-M   'P 1'
#
loop_
_entity.id
_entity.type
_entity.pdbx_description
1 polymer ?
#
loop_
_entity_poly.entity_id
_entity_poly.type
_entity_poly.pdbx_seq_one_letter_code
_entity_poly.pdbx_strand_id
1 'polypeptide(L)' 'MNRSFRMRRAGSEPAQAFPDSGRGYRHACPSCGQNLTLYDLRDGDQAYWCDPCGKGHRASDPPPGALQPLPDVS' A
#
# COMPACT_ATOMS: atom_id res chain seq x y z
N MET A 1 -14.13 -37.94 30.91
CA MET A 1 -12.93 -37.09 31.14
C MET A 1 -13.12 -35.75 30.46
N ASN A 2 -13.06 -34.69 31.26
CA ASN A 2 -13.24 -33.29 30.89
C ASN A 2 -11.97 -32.73 30.27
N ARG A 3 -12.05 -31.99 29.17
CA ARG A 3 -10.99 -31.07 28.75
C ARG A 3 -11.57 -29.79 28.15
N SER A 4 -11.95 -28.90 29.06
CA SER A 4 -12.20 -27.49 28.81
C SER A 4 -10.89 -26.83 28.37
N PHE A 5 -10.79 -26.45 27.10
CA PHE A 5 -9.76 -25.52 26.64
C PHE A 5 -10.45 -24.25 26.18
N ARG A 6 -10.75 -23.38 27.15
CA ARG A 6 -11.20 -22.02 26.88
C ARG A 6 -9.96 -21.21 26.46
N MET A 7 -9.64 -21.27 25.16
CA MET A 7 -8.66 -20.36 24.57
C MET A 7 -9.11 -18.92 24.82
N ARG A 8 -8.21 -18.12 25.38
CA ARG A 8 -8.35 -16.66 25.47
C ARG A 8 -8.41 -16.13 24.03
N ARG A 9 -9.50 -15.49 23.64
CA ARG A 9 -9.55 -14.69 22.41
C ARG A 9 -8.64 -13.49 22.60
N ALA A 10 -7.38 -13.64 22.20
CA ALA A 10 -6.54 -12.52 21.83
C ALA A 10 -6.88 -12.14 20.38
N GLY A 11 -6.95 -10.85 20.10
CA GLY A 11 -6.99 -10.33 18.73
C GLY A 11 -8.37 -9.92 18.22
N SER A 12 -9.05 -9.03 18.92
CA SER A 12 -9.84 -8.02 18.20
C SER A 12 -8.84 -6.99 17.71
N GLU A 13 -8.53 -7.02 16.42
CA GLU A 13 -8.12 -5.92 15.54
C GLU A 13 -7.36 -6.55 14.36
N PRO A 14 -7.99 -6.68 13.17
CA PRO A 14 -7.22 -6.55 11.96
C PRO A 14 -6.83 -5.07 11.88
N ALA A 15 -5.80 -4.67 12.62
CA ALA A 15 -5.00 -3.52 12.24
C ALA A 15 -4.42 -3.93 10.89
N GLN A 16 -5.18 -3.62 9.85
CA GLN A 16 -4.85 -3.90 8.48
C GLN A 16 -3.54 -3.15 8.27
N ALA A 17 -2.45 -3.91 8.36
CA ALA A 17 -1.11 -3.49 8.05
C ALA A 17 -1.08 -3.27 6.54
N PHE A 18 -1.78 -2.23 6.09
CA PHE A 18 -1.31 -1.48 4.96
C PHE A 18 0.15 -1.15 5.31
N PRO A 19 1.11 -1.39 4.42
CA PRO A 19 2.40 -0.74 4.56
C PRO A 19 2.11 0.75 4.41
N ASP A 20 1.70 1.35 5.52
CA ASP A 20 1.52 2.76 5.70
C ASP A 20 2.90 3.32 5.38
N SER A 21 3.03 4.01 4.26
CA SER A 21 4.18 4.89 4.07
C SER A 21 4.06 6.08 5.02
N GLY A 22 3.76 5.89 6.31
CA GLY A 22 3.69 6.85 7.42
C GLY A 22 2.95 8.16 7.21
N ARG A 23 2.30 8.38 6.07
CA ARG A 23 2.00 9.73 5.54
C ARG A 23 0.60 9.87 4.98
N GLY A 24 -0.26 8.86 5.06
CA GLY A 24 -1.65 9.00 4.60
C GLY A 24 -1.81 9.16 3.09
N TYR A 25 -0.82 8.78 2.28
CA TYR A 25 -0.90 8.82 0.81
C TYR A 25 -0.70 7.43 0.20
N ARG A 26 -1.42 7.16 -0.88
CA ARG A 26 -1.23 6.02 -1.78
C ARG A 26 -0.58 6.45 -3.08
N HIS A 27 0.28 5.61 -3.63
CA HIS A 27 0.80 5.77 -4.98
C HIS A 27 -0.22 5.23 -6.00
N ALA A 28 -0.78 6.14 -6.79
CA ALA A 28 -1.81 5.84 -7.78
C ALA A 28 -1.41 6.36 -9.17
N CYS A 29 -1.84 5.67 -10.21
CA CYS A 29 -1.58 6.09 -11.58
C CYS A 29 -2.35 7.40 -11.88
N PRO A 30 -1.70 8.47 -12.34
CA PRO A 30 -2.40 9.72 -12.68
C PRO A 30 -3.31 9.57 -13.92
N SER A 31 -3.16 8.51 -14.72
CA SER A 31 -4.03 8.26 -15.88
C SER A 31 -5.30 7.48 -15.54
N CYS A 32 -5.24 6.47 -14.67
CA CYS A 32 -6.37 5.57 -14.41
C CYS A 32 -6.78 5.48 -12.92
N GLY A 33 -6.04 6.11 -12.01
CA GLY A 33 -6.31 6.11 -10.58
C GLY A 33 -6.10 4.77 -9.87
N GLN A 34 -5.58 3.75 -10.57
CA GLN A 34 -5.26 2.45 -9.99
C GLN A 34 -4.02 2.54 -9.11
N ASN A 35 -3.96 1.68 -8.07
CA ASN A 35 -2.77 1.54 -7.25
C ASN A 35 -1.60 1.07 -8.10
N LEU A 36 -0.45 1.73 -7.91
CA LEU A 36 0.78 1.36 -8.60
C LEU A 36 1.49 0.23 -7.85
N THR A 37 2.03 -0.71 -8.60
CA THR A 37 2.87 -1.77 -8.05
C THR A 37 4.29 -1.24 -7.86
N LEU A 38 4.87 -1.54 -6.71
CA LEU A 38 6.23 -1.16 -6.36
C LEU A 38 7.23 -2.18 -6.91
N TYR A 39 8.27 -1.70 -7.58
CA TYR A 39 9.37 -2.49 -8.12
C TYR A 39 10.70 -1.93 -7.61
N ASP A 40 11.61 -2.81 -7.24
CA ASP A 40 12.98 -2.45 -6.90
C ASP A 40 13.81 -2.31 -8.19
N LEU A 41 14.52 -1.20 -8.33
CA LEU A 41 15.44 -0.97 -9.45
C LEU A 41 16.85 -1.39 -9.05
N ARG A 42 17.63 -1.85 -10.03
CA ARG A 42 19.02 -2.32 -9.82
C ARG A 42 19.98 -1.25 -9.25
N ASP A 43 19.60 0.01 -9.34
CA ASP A 43 20.33 1.16 -8.79
C ASP A 43 20.09 1.36 -7.29
N GLY A 44 19.22 0.56 -6.67
CA GLY A 44 18.79 0.70 -5.27
C GLY A 44 17.67 1.73 -5.07
N ASP A 45 17.18 2.34 -6.15
CA ASP A 45 15.95 3.15 -6.16
C ASP A 45 14.71 2.26 -6.34
N GLN A 46 13.53 2.79 -6.07
CA GLN A 46 12.26 2.09 -6.28
C GLN A 46 11.44 2.78 -7.37
N ALA A 47 10.64 2.02 -8.11
CA ALA A 47 9.73 2.56 -9.12
C ALA A 47 8.30 2.04 -8.91
N TYR A 48 7.34 2.93 -9.12
CA TYR A 48 5.93 2.62 -9.14
C TYR A 48 5.47 2.44 -10.58
N TRP A 49 4.88 1.28 -10.90
CA TRP A 49 4.45 0.94 -12.25
C TRP A 49 2.97 0.57 -12.31
N CYS A 50 2.32 1.03 -13.38
CA CYS A 50 0.94 0.74 -13.72
C CYS A 50 0.93 -0.22 -14.91
N ASP A 51 0.59 -1.48 -14.65
CA ASP A 51 0.41 -2.49 -15.70
C ASP A 51 -0.64 -2.10 -16.76
N PRO A 52 -1.88 -1.67 -16.39
CA PRO A 52 -2.91 -1.40 -17.40
C PRO A 52 -2.61 -0.16 -18.27
N CYS A 53 -1.80 0.78 -17.78
CA CYS A 53 -1.42 1.96 -18.56
C CYS A 53 -0.06 1.83 -19.23
N GLY A 54 0.75 0.84 -18.86
CA GLY A 54 2.15 0.72 -19.29
C GLY A 54 3.00 1.94 -18.90
N LYS A 55 2.71 2.55 -17.74
CA LYS A 55 3.35 3.79 -17.27
C LYS A 55 3.82 3.64 -15.84
N GLY A 56 4.96 4.22 -15.52
CA GLY A 56 5.47 4.28 -14.16
C GLY A 56 6.36 5.48 -13.92
N HIS A 57 6.72 5.70 -12.66
CA HIS A 57 7.60 6.76 -12.23
C HIS A 57 8.50 6.28 -11.09
N ARG A 58 9.59 7.00 -10.83
CA ARG A 58 10.47 6.70 -9.70
C ARG A 58 9.81 7.10 -8.38
N ALA A 59 10.08 6.35 -7.32
CA ALA A 59 9.66 6.69 -5.97
C ALA A 59 10.29 8.01 -5.51
N SER A 60 11.53 8.25 -5.93
CA SER A 60 12.28 9.49 -5.66
C SER A 60 11.77 10.71 -6.44
N ASP A 61 11.03 10.51 -7.54
CA ASP A 61 10.50 11.57 -8.41
C ASP A 61 9.04 11.28 -8.82
N PRO A 62 8.07 11.49 -7.92
CA PRO A 62 6.66 11.29 -8.23
C PRO A 62 6.09 12.47 -9.04
N PRO A 63 5.41 12.21 -10.18
CA PRO A 63 4.75 13.25 -10.93
C PRO A 63 3.52 13.79 -10.17
N PRO A 64 3.05 15.00 -10.49
CA PRO A 64 1.87 15.57 -9.86
C PRO A 64 0.66 14.66 -10.06
N GLY A 65 -0.06 14.39 -8.97
CA GLY A 65 -1.23 13.50 -8.96
C GLY A 65 -0.91 12.00 -8.81
N ALA A 66 0.36 11.60 -8.75
CA ALA A 66 0.72 10.22 -8.45
C ALA A 66 0.57 9.87 -6.96
N LEU A 67 0.67 10.86 -6.09
CA LEU A 67 0.38 10.74 -4.67
C LEU A 67 -1.06 11.18 -4.43
N GLN A 68 -1.92 10.23 -4.05
CA GLN A 68 -3.30 10.49 -3.69
C GLN A 68 -3.50 10.28 -2.19
N PRO A 69 -4.27 11.13 -1.50
CA PRO A 69 -4.61 10.88 -0.10
C PRO A 69 -5.34 9.54 0.01
N LEU A 70 -4.98 8.76 1.02
CA LEU A 70 -5.77 7.59 1.41
C LEU A 70 -7.16 8.10 1.83
N PRO A 71 -8.25 7.40 1.45
CA PRO A 71 -9.56 7.74 1.96
C PRO A 71 -9.51 7.61 3.49
N ASP A 72 -9.84 8.71 4.18
CA ASP A 72 -9.99 8.71 5.63
C ASP A 72 -11.06 7.68 5.99
N VAL A 73 -10.61 6.56 6.55
CA VAL A 73 -11.49 5.57 7.14
C VAL A 73 -11.85 6.06 8.54
N SER A 74 -12.75 7.06 8.58
CA SER A 74 -13.50 7.46 9.79
C SER A 74 -14.40 6.32 10.28
#